data_AF-A0A535HMI6-F1
#
_entry.id   AF-A0A535HMI6-F1
#
_cell.length_a   1.000
_cell.length_b   1.000
_cell.length_c   1.000
_cell.angle_alpha   90.00
_cell.angle_beta   90.00
_cell.angle_gamma   90.00
#
_symmetry.space_group_name_H-M   'P 1'
#
loop_
_entity.id
_entity.type
_entity.pdbx_description
1 polymer ?
#
loop_
_entity_poly.entity_id
_entity_poly.type
_entity_poly.pdbx_seq_one_letter_code
_entity_poly.pdbx_strand_id
1 'polypeptide(L)'
;MPSPFTYLFLLLVFALAFHALLWARNARFLWSRRLTILKVVLLAELWMLVTDPIGGLWGAWFFDAQQTLGLWFFGVMPVEDLLGIAVVSSAAACAVLVFGYSPRRFI
;
A
#
# COMPACT_ATOMS: atom_id res chain seq x y z
N MET A 1 -3.24 -19.35 -18.63
CA MET A 1 -3.81 -18.34 -17.72
C MET A 1 -2.65 -17.57 -17.10
N PRO A 2 -2.78 -16.26 -16.83
CA PRO A 2 -1.73 -15.53 -16.09
C PRO A 2 -1.47 -16.20 -14.75
N SER A 3 -0.22 -16.11 -14.28
CA SER A 3 0.20 -16.70 -13.01
C SER A 3 -0.55 -16.04 -11.85
N PRO A 4 -0.85 -16.74 -10.74
CA PRO A 4 -1.38 -16.16 -9.51
C PRO A 4 -0.59 -14.92 -9.04
N PHE A 5 0.72 -14.91 -9.33
CA PHE A 5 1.61 -13.82 -8.94
C PHE A 5 1.59 -12.62 -9.88
N THR A 6 0.93 -12.69 -11.04
CA THR A 6 0.92 -11.60 -12.03
C THR A 6 0.30 -10.33 -11.44
N TYR A 7 -0.76 -10.44 -10.64
CA TYR A 7 -1.41 -9.29 -10.01
C TYR A 7 -0.48 -8.59 -9.01
N LEU A 8 0.05 -9.34 -8.03
CA LEU A 8 0.99 -8.83 -7.04
C LEU A 8 2.24 -8.24 -7.68
N PHE A 9 2.78 -8.91 -8.71
CA PHE A 9 3.93 -8.42 -9.47
C PHE A 9 3.65 -7.07 -10.12
N LEU A 10 2.51 -6.92 -10.81
CA LEU A 10 2.14 -5.65 -11.44
C LEU A 10 1.98 -4.55 -10.39
N LEU A 11 1.29 -4.82 -9.29
CA LEU A 11 1.16 -3.88 -8.17
C LEU A 11 2.51 -3.39 -7.66
N LEU A 12 3.45 -4.32 -7.40
CA LEU A 12 4.78 -3.98 -6.92
C LEU A 12 5.56 -3.17 -7.95
N VAL A 13 5.52 -3.54 -9.24
CA VAL A 13 6.22 -2.81 -10.31
C VAL A 13 5.71 -1.38 -10.42
N PHE A 14 4.39 -1.18 -10.49
CA PHE A 14 3.80 0.16 -10.58
C PHE A 14 4.08 0.99 -9.32
N ALA A 15 3.95 0.38 -8.16
CA ALA A 15 4.27 1.02 -6.90
C ALA A 15 5.73 1.47 -6.80
N LEU A 16 6.67 0.60 -7.17
CA LEU A 16 8.10 0.92 -7.16
C LEU A 16 8.41 2.04 -8.14
N ALA A 17 7.84 2.02 -9.34
CA ALA A 17 7.99 3.09 -10.32
C ALA A 17 7.48 4.44 -9.77
N PHE A 18 6.30 4.45 -9.15
CA PHE A 18 5.73 5.67 -8.59
C PHE A 18 6.52 6.20 -7.38
N HIS A 19 6.94 5.31 -6.47
CA HIS A 19 7.83 5.67 -5.37
C HIS A 19 9.15 6.22 -5.90
N ALA A 20 9.77 5.57 -6.89
CA ALA A 20 11.01 6.02 -7.48
C ALA A 20 10.88 7.45 -8.04
N LEU A 21 9.79 7.77 -8.73
CA LEU A 21 9.53 9.13 -9.24
C LEU A 21 9.42 10.17 -8.11
N LEU A 22 8.66 9.87 -7.05
CA LEU A 22 8.50 10.78 -5.92
C LEU A 22 9.82 11.00 -5.17
N TRP A 23 10.56 9.91 -4.94
CA TRP A 23 11.80 9.92 -4.18
C TRP A 23 13.00 10.47 -4.97
N ALA A 24 13.08 10.25 -6.29
CA ALA A 24 14.21 10.72 -7.10
C ALA A 24 14.45 12.24 -6.97
N ARG A 25 13.38 13.04 -6.86
CA ARG A 25 13.50 14.51 -6.73
C ARG A 25 13.39 15.01 -5.29
N ASN A 26 12.75 14.25 -4.41
CA ASN A 26 12.38 14.70 -3.05
C ASN A 26 12.94 13.84 -1.91
N ALA A 27 13.93 12.96 -2.17
CA ALA A 27 14.44 12.00 -1.19
C ALA A 27 14.78 12.62 0.17
N ARG A 28 15.52 13.75 0.21
CA ARG A 28 15.88 14.42 1.48
C ARG A 28 14.66 14.90 2.26
N PHE A 29 13.65 15.44 1.57
CA PHE A 29 12.42 15.92 2.17
C PHE A 29 11.54 14.77 2.65
N LEU A 30 11.36 13.73 1.84
CA LEU A 30 10.60 12.55 2.25
C LEU A 30 11.28 11.80 3.40
N TRP A 31 12.60 11.71 3.40
CA TRP A 31 13.36 11.10 4.48
C TRP A 31 13.25 11.86 5.82
N SER A 32 13.18 13.20 5.78
CA SER A 32 12.94 14.00 6.98
C SER A 32 11.52 13.82 7.52
N ARG A 33 10.58 13.37 6.68
CA ARG A 33 9.19 13.05 7.02
C ARG A 33 8.89 11.56 7.15
N ARG A 34 9.91 10.68 7.16
CA ARG A 34 9.74 9.22 7.23
C ARG A 34 8.85 8.74 8.37
N LEU A 35 8.90 9.39 9.53
CA LEU A 35 8.03 9.04 10.67
C LEU A 35 6.56 9.39 10.40
N THR A 36 6.29 10.44 9.63
CA THR A 36 4.92 10.77 9.20
C THR A 36 4.41 9.71 8.22
N ILE A 37 5.24 9.33 7.24
CA ILE A 37 4.92 8.27 6.28
C ILE A 37 4.65 6.95 7.01
N LEU A 38 5.54 6.55 7.93
CA LEU A 38 5.36 5.33 8.74
C LEU A 38 4.08 5.38 9.59
N LYS A 39 3.73 6.53 10.17
CA LYS A 39 2.47 6.67 10.92
C LYS A 39 1.24 6.49 10.03
N VAL A 40 1.26 7.01 8.81
CA VAL A 40 0.18 6.83 7.84
C VAL A 40 0.06 5.36 7.44
N VAL A 41 1.19 4.71 7.14
CA VAL A 41 1.24 3.27 6.82
C VAL A 41 0.66 2.45 7.98
N LEU A 42 1.16 2.65 9.21
CA LEU A 42 0.67 1.92 10.38
C LEU A 42 -0.83 2.15 10.63
N LEU A 43 -1.32 3.38 10.44
CA LEU A 43 -2.74 3.66 10.61
C LEU A 43 -3.59 2.96 9.54
N ALA A 44 -3.12 2.92 8.29
CA ALA A 44 -3.80 2.21 7.20
C ALA A 44 -3.81 0.69 7.42
N GLU A 45 -2.69 0.13 7.89
CA GLU A 45 -2.56 -1.28 8.26
C GLU A 45 -3.51 -1.65 9.40
N LEU A 46 -3.52 -0.86 10.47
CA LEU A 46 -4.43 -1.09 11.60
C LEU A 46 -5.90 -0.98 11.20
N TRP A 47 -6.22 -0.04 10.32
CA TRP A 47 -7.57 0.08 9.76
C TRP A 47 -7.95 -1.18 8.99
N MET A 48 -7.10 -1.62 8.05
CA MET A 48 -7.34 -2.80 7.22
C MET A 48 -7.47 -4.09 8.05
N LEU A 49 -6.59 -4.27 9.04
CA LEU A 49 -6.66 -5.41 9.98
C LEU A 49 -7.97 -5.50 10.75
N VAL A 50 -8.73 -4.41 10.83
CA VAL A 50 -10.07 -4.38 11.44
C VAL A 50 -11.16 -4.50 10.37
N THR A 51 -11.10 -3.68 9.32
CA THR A 51 -12.20 -3.57 8.34
C THR A 51 -12.31 -4.76 7.41
N ASP A 52 -11.20 -5.34 7.00
CA ASP A 52 -11.19 -6.40 6.00
C ASP A 52 -11.72 -7.71 6.61
N PRO A 53 -11.34 -8.11 7.83
CA PRO A 53 -11.99 -9.23 8.49
C PRO A 53 -13.49 -9.02 8.72
N ILE A 54 -13.91 -7.81 9.15
CA ILE A 54 -15.34 -7.50 9.35
C ILE A 54 -16.09 -7.65 8.03
N GLY A 55 -15.60 -7.04 6.95
CA GLY A 55 -16.29 -7.11 5.67
C GLY A 55 -16.21 -8.50 5.03
N GLY A 56 -15.15 -9.28 5.28
CA GLY A 56 -15.09 -10.69 4.87
C GLY A 56 -16.14 -11.54 5.60
N LEU A 57 -16.31 -11.33 6.91
CA LEU A 57 -17.36 -12.00 7.70
C LEU A 57 -18.78 -11.57 7.28
N TRP A 58 -18.97 -10.34 6.82
CA TRP A 58 -20.24 -9.83 6.31
C TRP A 58 -20.51 -10.19 4.84
N GLY A 59 -19.55 -10.85 4.16
CA GLY A 59 -19.65 -11.13 2.73
C GLY A 59 -19.63 -9.89 1.84
N ALA A 60 -19.02 -8.79 2.31
CA ALA A 60 -18.81 -7.57 1.54
C ALA A 60 -17.48 -7.60 0.75
N TRP A 61 -16.48 -8.33 1.24
CA TRP A 61 -15.19 -8.52 0.58
C TRP A 61 -15.03 -9.96 0.13
N PHE A 62 -14.57 -10.15 -1.11
CA PHE A 62 -14.33 -11.46 -1.69
C PHE A 62 -12.93 -11.52 -2.27
N PHE A 63 -12.18 -12.55 -1.88
CA PHE A 63 -10.82 -12.79 -2.33
C PHE A 63 -10.78 -14.14 -3.04
N ASP A 64 -10.19 -14.17 -4.24
CA ASP A 64 -9.99 -15.41 -4.99
C ASP A 64 -8.75 -16.13 -4.48
N ALA A 65 -8.94 -17.28 -3.84
CA ALA A 65 -7.83 -18.06 -3.29
C ALA A 65 -6.80 -18.50 -4.34
N GLN A 66 -7.17 -18.58 -5.62
CA GLN A 66 -6.23 -18.90 -6.70
C GLN A 66 -5.32 -17.73 -7.08
N GLN A 67 -5.57 -16.53 -6.55
CA GLN A 67 -4.81 -15.31 -6.81
C GLN A 67 -4.11 -14.78 -5.56
N THR A 68 -3.97 -15.63 -4.53
CA THR A 68 -3.33 -15.29 -3.25
C THR A 68 -2.05 -16.10 -3.03
N LEU A 69 -1.19 -15.66 -2.13
CA LEU A 69 -0.02 -16.39 -1.64
C LEU A 69 -0.42 -17.57 -0.72
N GLY A 70 -1.72 -17.72 -0.40
CA GLY A 70 -2.26 -18.80 0.40
C GLY A 70 -2.14 -18.60 1.91
N LEU A 71 -1.66 -17.44 2.37
CA LEU A 71 -1.63 -17.07 3.79
C LEU A 71 -2.81 -16.17 4.11
N TRP A 72 -3.62 -16.58 5.10
CA TRP A 72 -4.88 -15.92 5.41
C TRP A 72 -4.97 -15.53 6.88
N PHE A 73 -5.46 -14.32 7.12
CA PHE A 73 -5.83 -13.82 8.42
C PHE A 73 -7.31 -14.12 8.68
N PHE A 74 -7.59 -14.83 9.77
CA PHE A 74 -8.93 -15.33 10.14
C PHE A 74 -9.69 -16.10 9.02
N GLY A 75 -8.97 -16.60 8.00
CA GLY A 75 -9.58 -17.27 6.85
C GLY A 75 -10.39 -16.37 5.92
N VAL A 76 -10.35 -15.04 6.10
CA VAL A 76 -11.20 -14.08 5.38
C VAL A 76 -10.43 -12.98 4.65
N MET A 77 -9.14 -12.78 4.97
CA MET A 77 -8.30 -11.74 4.39
C MET A 77 -6.91 -12.31 4.04
N PRO A 78 -6.40 -12.15 2.80
CA PRO A 78 -5.04 -12.53 2.45
C PRO A 78 -4.01 -11.66 3.18
N VAL A 79 -2.94 -12.27 3.69
CA VAL A 79 -1.90 -11.55 4.46
C VAL A 79 -1.07 -10.62 3.57
N GLU A 80 -0.89 -10.97 2.30
CA GLU A 80 -0.18 -10.13 1.33
C GLU A 80 -0.86 -8.79 1.03
N ASP A 81 -2.15 -8.64 1.33
CA ASP A 81 -2.84 -7.36 1.15
C ASP A 81 -2.30 -6.30 2.13
N LEU A 82 -1.69 -6.71 3.25
CA LEU A 82 -0.94 -5.81 4.13
C LEU A 82 0.22 -5.14 3.37
N LEU A 83 0.94 -5.90 2.53
CA LEU A 83 1.97 -5.33 1.66
C LEU A 83 1.34 -4.36 0.65
N GLY A 84 0.18 -4.72 0.09
CA GLY A 84 -0.58 -3.87 -0.81
C GLY A 84 -0.94 -2.51 -0.19
N ILE A 85 -1.57 -2.52 0.99
CA ILE A 85 -1.96 -1.30 1.68
C ILE A 85 -0.76 -0.50 2.18
N ALA A 86 0.32 -1.16 2.65
CA ALA A 86 1.54 -0.47 3.06
C ALA A 86 2.13 0.33 1.90
N VAL A 87 2.18 -0.29 0.74
CA VAL A 87 2.68 0.33 -0.48
C VAL A 87 1.79 1.49 -0.94
N VAL A 88 0.47 1.28 -1.01
CA VAL A 88 -0.48 2.31 -1.46
C VAL A 88 -0.51 3.51 -0.50
N SER A 89 -0.60 3.25 0.80
CA SER A 89 -0.65 4.30 1.83
C SER A 89 0.68 5.07 1.92
N SER A 90 1.82 4.40 1.77
CA SER A 90 3.13 5.05 1.65
C SER A 90 3.20 5.95 0.41
N ALA A 91 2.78 5.46 -0.76
CA ALA A 91 2.74 6.24 -1.99
C ALA A 91 1.86 7.48 -1.84
N ALA A 92 0.65 7.32 -1.27
CA ALA A 92 -0.27 8.41 -1.01
C ALA A 92 0.32 9.44 -0.05
N ALA A 93 0.93 9.01 1.07
CA ALA A 93 1.59 9.90 2.01
C ALA A 93 2.74 10.68 1.33
N CYS A 94 3.56 9.99 0.54
CA CYS A 94 4.64 10.63 -0.22
C CYS A 94 4.08 11.66 -1.22
N ALA A 95 3.02 11.34 -1.95
CA ALA A 95 2.40 12.25 -2.92
C ALA A 95 1.84 13.50 -2.22
N VAL A 96 1.07 13.32 -1.15
CA VAL A 96 0.52 14.44 -0.35
C VAL A 96 1.64 15.32 0.18
N LEU A 97 2.70 14.73 0.72
CA LEU A 97 3.86 15.48 1.21
C LEU A 97 4.56 16.24 0.08
N VAL A 98 4.82 15.60 -1.06
CA VAL A 98 5.53 16.20 -2.19
C VAL A 98 4.72 17.34 -2.80
N PHE A 99 3.45 17.13 -3.12
CA PHE A 99 2.64 18.12 -3.83
C PHE A 99 2.04 19.18 -2.89
N GLY A 100 1.72 18.82 -1.64
CA GLY A 100 1.10 19.73 -0.68
C GLY A 100 2.09 20.52 0.17
N TYR A 101 3.28 19.97 0.45
CA TYR A 101 4.16 20.49 1.50
C TYR A 101 5.64 20.58 1.12
N SER A 102 6.06 20.09 -0.05
CA SER A 102 7.46 20.19 -0.46
C SER A 102 7.83 21.66 -0.73
N PRO A 103 8.99 22.12 -0.24
CA PRO A 103 9.50 23.45 -0.58
C PRO A 103 9.87 23.57 -2.07
N ARG A 104 10.06 22.44 -2.78
CA ARG A 104 10.26 22.39 -4.22
C ARG A 104 8.90 22.10 -4.88
N ARG A 105 8.22 23.17 -5.31
CA ARG A 105 6.95 23.03 -6.06
C ARG A 105 7.21 22.24 -7.35
N PHE A 106 6.41 21.22 -7.60
CA PHE A 106 6.25 20.65 -8.94
C PHE A 106 5.52 21.72 -9.77
N ILE A 107 6.29 22.50 -10.53
CA ILE A 107 5.78 23.31 -11.65
C ILE A 107 6.28 22.62 -12.91
#